data_AF-X0UGL2-F1
#
_entry.id   AF-X0UGL2-F1
#
_cell.length_a   1.000
_cell.length_b   1.000
_cell.length_c   1.000
_cell.angle_alpha   90.00
_cell.angle_beta   90.00
_cell.angle_gamma   90.00
#
_symmetry.space_group_name_H-M   'P 1'
#
loop_
_entity.id
_entity.type
_entity.pdbx_description
1 polymer ?
#
loop_
_entity_poly.entity_id
_entity_poly.type
_entity_poly.pdbx_seq_one_letter_code
_entity_poly.pdbx_strand_id
1 'polypeptide(L)' 'MSTRRRKDDPNVLFIVCDTLRADHLGCYGYFRETSPTIDRIASEGVVFDDYFNAGSPTGPGFTCLLTGLD' A
#
# COMPACT_ATOMS: atom_id res chain seq x y z
N MET A 1 -0.38 -28.10 4.80
CA MET A 1 1.03 -27.87 5.17
C MET A 1 1.08 -26.76 6.20
N SER A 2 1.58 -27.01 7.41
CA SER A 2 1.75 -25.96 8.43
C SER A 2 3.14 -25.34 8.27
N THR A 3 3.20 -24.14 7.69
CA THR A 3 4.43 -23.35 7.63
C THR A 3 4.65 -22.74 9.01
N ARG A 4 5.47 -23.38 9.85
CA ARG A 4 5.92 -22.78 11.11
C ARG A 4 6.70 -21.51 10.80
N ARG A 5 6.22 -20.39 11.34
CA ARG A 5 6.95 -19.11 11.37
C ARG A 5 8.30 -19.31 12.05
N ARG A 6 9.41 -18.88 11.44
CA ARG A 6 10.71 -18.85 12.10
C ARG A 6 10.75 -17.64 13.04
N LYS A 7 11.59 -17.74 14.07
CA LYS A 7 11.78 -16.69 15.08
C LYS A 7 12.17 -15.34 14.47
N ASP A 8 12.87 -15.37 13.34
CA ASP A 8 13.44 -14.19 12.68
C ASP A 8 12.64 -13.74 11.45
N ASP A 9 11.48 -14.34 11.17
CA ASP A 9 10.64 -13.90 10.04
C ASP A 9 10.02 -12.53 10.38
N PRO A 10 10.09 -11.55 9.46
CA PRO A 10 9.51 -10.24 9.71
C PRO A 10 7.99 -10.33 9.88
N ASN A 11 7.43 -9.47 10.73
CA ASN A 11 6.00 -9.23 10.73
C ASN A 11 5.65 -8.36 9.53
N VAL A 12 4.63 -8.77 8.77
CA VAL A 12 4.16 -8.01 7.61
C VAL A 12 2.79 -7.47 7.97
N LEU A 13 2.67 -6.14 7.96
CA LEU A 13 1.39 -5.43 8.03
C LEU A 13 1.15 -4.81 6.66
N PHE A 14 0.06 -5.22 6.03
CA PHE A 14 -0.32 -4.72 4.72
C PHE A 14 -1.58 -3.85 4.85
N ILE A 15 -1.44 -2.56 4.53
CA ILE A 15 -2.51 -1.55 4.66
C ILE A 15 -2.93 -1.13 3.26
N VAL A 16 -4.23 -1.23 2.97
CA VAL A 16 -4.82 -0.79 1.70
C VAL A 16 -5.90 0.24 2.00
N CYS A 17 -5.90 1.33 1.27
CA CYS A 17 -6.94 2.36 1.35
C CYS A 17 -7.75 2.35 0.05
N ASP A 18 -9.06 2.09 0.14
CA ASP A 18 -9.93 2.07 -1.02
C ASP A 18 -10.09 3.48 -1.59
N THR A 19 -10.12 3.58 -2.92
CA THR A 19 -10.27 4.84 -3.69
C THR A 19 -9.22 5.93 -3.45
N LEU A 20 -8.10 5.61 -2.79
CA LEU A 20 -7.04 6.58 -2.52
C LEU A 20 -6.27 6.94 -3.79
N ARG A 21 -6.17 8.23 -4.09
CA ARG A 21 -5.33 8.75 -5.17
C ARG A 21 -3.99 9.24 -4.62
N ALA A 22 -2.92 8.98 -5.37
CA ALA A 22 -1.56 9.42 -5.02
C ALA A 22 -1.46 10.95 -4.89
N ASP A 23 -2.10 11.71 -5.78
CA ASP A 23 -2.09 13.18 -5.78
C ASP A 23 -2.80 13.84 -4.58
N HIS A 24 -3.33 13.05 -3.65
CA HIS A 24 -3.95 13.50 -2.40
C HIS A 24 -3.12 13.17 -1.14
N LEU A 25 -1.86 12.75 -1.32
CA LEU A 25 -0.92 12.50 -0.22
C LEU A 25 0.19 13.56 -0.20
N GLY A 26 0.56 14.01 0.98
CA GLY A 26 1.61 15.00 1.20
C GLY A 26 2.98 14.53 0.68
N CYS A 27 3.29 13.24 0.82
CA CYS A 27 4.51 12.64 0.25
C CYS A 27 4.62 12.74 -1.28
N TYR A 28 3.50 12.95 -2.00
CA TYR A 28 3.46 13.23 -3.43
C TYR A 28 3.22 14.72 -3.76
N GLY A 29 3.34 15.61 -2.76
CA GLY A 29 3.24 17.07 -2.93
C GLY A 29 1.84 17.65 -2.74
N TYR A 30 0.88 16.90 -2.18
CA TYR A 30 -0.45 17.46 -1.89
C TYR A 30 -0.39 18.55 -0.82
N PHE A 31 -1.08 19.66 -1.06
CA PHE A 31 -0.94 20.88 -0.25
C PHE A 31 -1.68 20.84 1.10
N ARG A 32 -2.61 19.91 1.29
CA ARG A 32 -3.38 19.79 2.54
C ARG A 32 -2.76 18.72 3.43
N GLU A 33 -2.85 18.93 4.74
CA GLU A 33 -2.38 17.97 5.74
C GLU A 33 -3.39 16.81 5.94
N THR A 34 -3.61 16.01 4.90
CA THR A 34 -4.57 14.89 4.93
C THR A 34 -3.94 13.55 5.26
N SER A 35 -2.61 13.45 5.23
CA SER A 35 -1.89 12.17 5.32
C SER A 35 -0.66 12.16 6.24
N PRO A 36 -0.62 12.88 7.38
CA PRO A 36 0.63 13.07 8.16
C PRO A 36 1.29 11.76 8.60
N THR A 37 0.50 10.72 8.94
CA THR A 37 1.04 9.40 9.31
C THR A 37 1.66 8.66 8.11
N ILE A 38 1.04 8.77 6.93
CA ILE A 38 1.56 8.16 5.69
C ILE A 38 2.83 8.90 5.27
N ASP A 39 2.85 10.22 5.36
CA ASP A 39 3.99 11.06 5.01
C ASP A 39 5.21 10.74 5.90
N ARG A 40 4.99 10.52 7.20
CA ARG A 40 6.04 10.05 8.12
C ARG A 40 6.58 8.68 7.70
N ILE A 41 5.71 7.71 7.40
CA ILE A 41 6.12 6.37 6.95
C ILE A 41 6.92 6.47 5.64
N ALA A 42 6.49 7.31 4.70
CA ALA A 42 7.20 7.55 3.44
C ALA A 42 8.61 8.10 3.66
N SER A 43 8.80 9.01 4.64
CA SER A 43 10.12 9.57 4.97
C SER A 43 11.09 8.58 5.62
N GLU A 44 10.57 7.51 6.23
CA GLU A 44 11.34 6.45 6.89
C GLU A 44 11.51 5.21 5.99
N GLY A 45 10.90 5.22 4.80
CA GLY A 45 10.74 4.04 3.95
C GLY A 45 11.11 4.28 2.48
N VAL A 46 10.47 3.52 1.61
CA VAL A 46 10.63 3.63 0.15
C VAL A 46 9.29 4.01 -0.45
N VAL A 47 9.30 5.02 -1.33
CA VAL A 47 8.15 5.49 -2.08
C VAL A 47 8.25 4.96 -3.52
N PHE A 48 7.11 4.53 -4.08
CA PHE A 48 7.01 4.10 -5.47
C PHE A 48 6.19 5.11 -6.25
N ASP A 49 6.86 5.96 -7.03
CA ASP A 49 6.19 7.01 -7.82
C ASP A 49 5.35 6.45 -8.97
N ASP A 50 5.71 5.27 -9.49
CA ASP A 50 5.09 4.60 -10.63
C ASP A 50 4.38 3.29 -10.22
N TYR A 51 3.37 3.37 -9.34
CA TYR A 51 2.51 2.24 -8.96
C TYR A 51 1.19 2.24 -9.72
N PHE A 52 0.82 1.10 -10.31
CA PHE A 52 -0.42 0.92 -11.05
C PHE A 52 -1.27 -0.19 -10.45
N ASN A 53 -2.59 0.04 -10.41
CA ASN A 53 -3.56 -0.98 -10.01
C ASN A 53 -3.84 -1.93 -11.18
N ALA A 54 -3.74 -3.24 -10.95
CA ALA A 54 -3.99 -4.26 -11.95
C ALA A 54 -5.46 -4.37 -12.38
N GLY A 55 -6.41 -3.96 -11.52
CA GLY A 55 -7.84 -3.94 -11.84
C GLY A 55 -8.54 -2.73 -11.24
N SER A 56 -8.97 -1.76 -12.06
CA SER A 56 -9.49 -0.47 -11.57
C SER A 56 -10.68 -0.55 -10.61
N PRO A 57 -11.68 -1.43 -10.76
CA PRO A 57 -12.78 -1.50 -9.80
C PRO A 57 -12.32 -2.14 -8.48
N THR A 58 -12.87 -1.71 -7.34
CA THR A 58 -12.47 -2.15 -5.99
C THR A 58 -12.44 -3.68 -5.86
N GLY A 59 -13.47 -4.39 -6.33
CA GLY A 59 -13.51 -5.86 -6.24
C GLY A 59 -12.34 -6.56 -6.96
N PRO A 60 -12.19 -6.36 -8.28
CA PRO A 60 -11.04 -6.85 -9.04
C PRO A 60 -9.69 -6.44 -8.46
N GLY A 61 -9.48 -5.17 -8.13
CA GLY A 61 -8.19 -4.68 -7.61
C GLY A 61 -7.77 -5.37 -6.31
N PHE A 62 -8.70 -5.51 -5.35
CA PHE A 62 -8.43 -6.26 -4.12
C PHE A 62 -8.25 -7.76 -4.37
N THR A 63 -8.99 -8.33 -5.34
CA THR A 63 -8.82 -9.75 -5.70
C THR A 63 -7.41 -10.00 -6.24
N CYS A 64 -6.94 -9.20 -7.20
CA CYS A 64 -5.60 -9.32 -7.78
C CYS A 64 -4.52 -9.21 -6.70
N LEU A 65 -4.67 -8.25 -5.79
CA LEU A 65 -3.75 -8.02 -4.68
C LEU A 65 -3.69 -9.18 -3.67
N LEU A 66 -4.80 -9.89 -3.44
CA LEU A 66 -4.86 -11.00 -2.47
C LEU A 66 -4.49 -12.35 -3.09
N THR A 67 -4.76 -12.55 -4.38
CA THR A 67 -4.53 -13.82 -5.07
C THR A 67 -3.23 -13.84 -5.87
N GLY A 68 -2.71 -12.67 -6.26
CA GLY A 68 -1.61 -12.55 -7.22
C GLY A 68 -2.00 -12.95 -8.65
N LEU A 69 -3.29 -12.87 -8.99
CA LEU A 69 -3.83 -13.23 -10.31
C LEU A 69 -4.56 -12.03 -10.92
N ASP A 70 -4.22 -11.72 -12.17
CA ASP A 70 -4.88 -10.70 -13.01
C ASP A 70 -5.81 -11.35 -14.05
#